data_AF-A0AAI9X5H2-F1
#
_entry.id   AF-A0AAI9X5H2-F1
#
_cell.length_a   1.000
_cell.length_b   1.000
_cell.length_c   1.000
_cell.angle_alpha   90.00
_cell.angle_beta   90.00
_cell.angle_gamma   90.00
#
_symmetry.space_group_name_H-M   'P 1'
#
loop_
_entity.id
_entity.type
_entity.pdbx_description
1 polymer ?
#
loop_
_entity_poly.entity_id
_entity_poly.type
_entity_poly.pdbx_seq_one_letter_code
_entity_poly.pdbx_strand_id
1 'polypeptide(L)'
;MAKIRFIVGVVALLSTIAHAVSTGTHDLRRVKRQSSTERLVFAHFMIGISSNRNSASDYDDDMKRAKSLGIDAFALNIGVDPYTDQQLQLAYESAANNDMKVFLSFDFNWWHIDQATAVGQKVAQYASNPAQLLVDNKVFVSSFAGDGMDVAALRAAAGRSIFFAPNFHPATGTDISPVDGLLNWMAWPNNGNNKAPTPDHNITVADGDREYVDALGGKAYIAPVSPWFFTHFGPEVSYSKNWNFPSDLLWFNRWNEILALKPRFVEIVTWNDYGESHYIGPLNSPHTDDGASKWVNDMPHDGWLDISKPYIAAFKAGDSSPTNHIPSDELVYWYRPAPRGVDCDSTDTCMVPANNGSGNYFMGRPDGWESMADSVFVVSLLTSSATVQVNSGGTVYNYEAPAGASAKEIPMGVGSQSFAVVRDGQTTLSGTSLKEIINGCSGPFQQDSTISSCKMGSLPLNKDSVTSHVSPAPH
;
A
#
# COMPACT_ATOMS: atom_id res chain seq x y z
N MET A 1 -37.35 38.57 -58.04
CA MET A 1 -38.83 38.58 -58.08
C MET A 1 -39.31 37.91 -56.80
N ALA A 2 -39.58 38.63 -55.71
CA ALA A 2 -40.71 39.55 -55.50
C ALA A 2 -42.06 38.83 -55.28
N LYS A 3 -42.44 38.67 -54.00
CA LYS A 3 -43.80 38.95 -53.50
C LYS A 3 -43.69 39.49 -52.08
N ILE A 4 -44.43 40.58 -51.83
CA ILE A 4 -44.48 41.38 -50.59
C ILE A 4 -45.97 41.51 -50.22
N ARG A 5 -46.23 41.89 -48.96
CA ARG A 5 -47.42 42.62 -48.40
C ARG A 5 -48.27 41.79 -47.41
N PHE A 6 -48.79 42.31 -46.29
CA PHE A 6 -48.69 43.64 -45.61
C PHE A 6 -48.97 43.43 -44.08
N ILE A 7 -48.28 44.10 -43.11
CA ILE A 7 -48.73 45.25 -42.26
C ILE A 7 -50.19 45.11 -41.71
N VAL A 8 -50.58 45.22 -40.42
CA VAL A 8 -50.40 46.18 -39.27
C VAL A 8 -50.68 45.42 -37.94
N GLY A 9 -50.28 45.78 -36.71
CA GLY A 9 -49.39 46.83 -36.15
C GLY A 9 -49.87 47.43 -34.80
N VAL A 10 -48.98 48.18 -34.10
CA VAL A 10 -49.23 49.19 -33.03
C VAL A 10 -49.44 48.76 -31.55
N VAL A 11 -48.36 48.97 -30.76
CA VAL A 11 -48.24 49.63 -29.42
C VAL A 11 -49.38 49.56 -28.38
N ALA A 12 -49.07 48.97 -27.21
CA ALA A 12 -49.21 49.62 -25.89
C ALA A 12 -48.42 48.87 -24.80
N LEU A 13 -47.49 49.55 -24.11
CA LEU A 13 -47.00 49.13 -22.79
C LEU A 13 -48.03 49.55 -21.73
N LEU A 14 -48.29 48.69 -20.75
CA LEU A 14 -48.49 49.11 -19.35
C LEU A 14 -48.35 47.92 -18.40
N SER A 15 -47.66 48.16 -17.29
CA SER A 15 -47.13 47.18 -16.35
C SER A 15 -47.89 47.14 -15.03
N THR A 16 -48.11 45.95 -14.46
CA THR A 16 -48.27 45.76 -13.00
C THR A 16 -47.75 44.39 -12.56
N ILE A 17 -47.31 44.32 -11.30
CA ILE A 17 -46.53 43.24 -10.67
C ILE A 17 -47.42 42.39 -9.75
N ALA A 18 -47.25 41.06 -9.72
CA ALA A 18 -47.37 40.26 -8.49
C ALA A 18 -46.85 38.80 -8.63
N HIS A 19 -45.75 38.53 -7.94
CA HIS A 19 -45.22 37.26 -7.40
C HIS A 19 -46.09 35.99 -7.41
N ALA A 20 -45.46 34.88 -7.81
CA ALA A 20 -45.26 33.73 -6.91
C ALA A 20 -43.95 32.99 -7.29
N VAL A 21 -43.10 32.71 -6.31
CA VAL A 21 -41.85 31.95 -6.49
C VAL A 21 -42.10 30.49 -6.10
N SER A 22 -41.60 29.55 -6.89
CA SER A 22 -41.31 28.19 -6.42
C SER A 22 -39.85 27.86 -6.79
N THR A 23 -39.07 27.50 -5.78
CA THR A 23 -37.62 27.29 -5.88
C THR A 23 -37.29 25.88 -6.34
N GLY A 24 -36.92 25.72 -7.62
CA GLY A 24 -36.18 24.55 -8.09
C GLY A 24 -34.68 24.79 -7.94
N THR A 25 -34.06 24.27 -6.88
CA THR A 25 -32.61 24.32 -6.69
C THR A 25 -31.92 23.39 -7.68
N HIS A 26 -31.55 23.92 -8.85
CA HIS A 26 -30.60 23.24 -9.73
C HIS A 26 -29.23 23.23 -9.04
N ASP A 27 -28.90 22.05 -8.51
CA ASP A 27 -27.65 21.77 -7.83
C ASP A 27 -26.46 22.21 -8.70
N LEU A 28 -25.63 23.09 -8.13
CA LEU A 28 -24.41 23.57 -8.75
C LEU A 28 -23.35 22.47 -8.68
N ARG A 29 -23.56 21.41 -9.47
CA ARG A 29 -22.51 20.47 -9.87
C ARG A 29 -21.44 21.24 -10.61
N ARG A 30 -20.53 21.78 -9.81
CA ARG A 30 -19.22 22.33 -10.14
C ARG A 30 -18.55 21.35 -11.09
N VAL A 31 -18.68 21.60 -12.40
CA VAL A 31 -17.91 20.92 -13.43
C VAL A 31 -16.45 21.24 -13.12
N LYS A 32 -15.81 20.35 -12.36
CA LYS A 32 -14.42 20.46 -11.94
C LYS A 32 -13.61 20.37 -13.24
N ARG A 33 -13.22 21.55 -13.72
CA ARG A 33 -12.39 21.76 -14.92
C ARG A 33 -11.36 20.63 -14.98
N GLN A 34 -11.49 19.78 -16.00
CA GLN A 34 -10.76 18.53 -16.12
C GLN A 34 -9.26 18.82 -16.20
N SER A 35 -8.58 18.75 -15.06
CA SER A 35 -7.14 18.89 -14.95
C SER A 35 -6.51 17.63 -15.52
N SER A 36 -5.52 17.78 -16.39
CA SER A 36 -4.91 16.71 -17.19
C SER A 36 -3.99 15.77 -16.40
N THR A 37 -4.22 15.58 -15.09
CA THR A 37 -3.43 14.71 -14.20
C THR A 37 -4.31 14.20 -13.05
N GLU A 38 -5.05 13.13 -13.28
CA GLU A 38 -5.69 12.40 -12.18
C GLU A 38 -4.61 11.59 -11.45
N ARG A 39 -4.39 11.91 -10.17
CA ARG A 39 -3.45 11.20 -9.29
C ARG A 39 -4.23 10.29 -8.36
N LEU A 40 -4.08 8.99 -8.56
CA LEU A 40 -4.73 7.96 -7.75
C LEU A 40 -3.70 7.19 -6.93
N VAL A 41 -4.10 6.77 -5.74
CA VAL A 41 -3.34 5.85 -4.89
C VAL A 41 -4.14 4.57 -4.75
N PHE A 42 -3.50 3.44 -5.04
CA PHE A 42 -4.06 2.11 -4.87
C PHE A 42 -3.35 1.41 -3.71
N ALA A 43 -3.96 0.36 -3.17
CA ALA A 43 -3.27 -0.60 -2.32
C ALA A 43 -3.55 -2.02 -2.81
N HIS A 44 -2.52 -2.85 -2.88
CA HIS A 44 -2.61 -4.22 -3.36
C HIS A 44 -3.22 -5.12 -2.29
N PHE A 45 -4.24 -5.92 -2.63
CA PHE A 45 -5.03 -6.69 -1.67
C PHE A 45 -5.07 -8.16 -2.06
N MET A 46 -4.52 -9.03 -1.20
CA MET A 46 -4.42 -10.47 -1.40
C MET A 46 -5.77 -11.16 -1.13
N ILE A 47 -6.46 -11.59 -2.19
CA ILE A 47 -7.69 -12.40 -2.05
C ILE A 47 -7.35 -13.84 -1.59
N GLY A 48 -6.17 -14.36 -1.94
CA GLY A 48 -5.72 -15.72 -1.61
C GLY A 48 -5.60 -16.06 -0.11
N ILE A 49 -5.66 -15.06 0.76
CA ILE A 49 -5.69 -15.25 2.24
C ILE A 49 -7.03 -14.84 2.87
N SER A 50 -8.05 -14.53 2.06
CA SER A 50 -9.33 -13.97 2.51
C SER A 50 -10.47 -15.01 2.52
N SER A 51 -10.14 -16.30 2.44
CA SER A 51 -11.13 -17.38 2.26
C SER A 51 -12.12 -17.54 3.42
N ASN A 52 -11.79 -17.06 4.62
CA ASN A 52 -12.64 -17.11 5.81
C ASN A 52 -13.63 -15.93 5.95
N ARG A 53 -13.69 -15.00 4.99
CA ARG A 53 -14.71 -13.93 4.95
C ARG A 53 -16.03 -14.48 4.42
N ASN A 54 -17.10 -14.26 5.18
CA ASN A 54 -18.43 -14.82 4.94
C ASN A 54 -19.44 -13.76 4.45
N SER A 55 -19.12 -12.48 4.57
CA SER A 55 -20.01 -11.36 4.24
C SER A 55 -19.24 -10.17 3.64
N ALA A 56 -19.94 -9.30 2.92
CA ALA A 56 -19.37 -8.05 2.43
C ALA A 56 -18.91 -7.15 3.60
N SER A 57 -19.64 -7.16 4.72
CA SER A 57 -19.25 -6.42 5.93
C SER A 57 -17.90 -6.82 6.52
N ASP A 58 -17.39 -8.02 6.21
CA ASP A 58 -16.05 -8.45 6.66
C ASP A 58 -14.92 -7.67 5.95
N TYR A 59 -15.22 -6.94 4.87
CA TYR A 59 -14.30 -6.02 4.16
C TYR A 59 -14.51 -4.54 4.51
N ASP A 60 -15.62 -4.20 5.19
CA ASP A 60 -16.04 -2.81 5.35
C ASP A 60 -15.01 -1.92 6.06
N ASP A 61 -14.35 -2.45 7.09
CA ASP A 61 -13.39 -1.69 7.89
C ASP A 61 -12.05 -1.48 7.15
N ASP A 62 -11.67 -2.39 6.25
CA ASP A 62 -10.58 -2.17 5.30
C ASP A 62 -10.93 -1.01 4.34
N MET A 63 -12.12 -1.07 3.73
CA MET A 63 -12.61 -0.06 2.79
C MET A 63 -12.67 1.33 3.42
N LYS A 64 -13.27 1.45 4.62
CA LYS A 64 -13.37 2.72 5.36
C LYS A 64 -11.99 3.26 5.73
N ARG A 65 -11.08 2.39 6.20
CA ARG A 65 -9.74 2.79 6.63
C ARG A 65 -8.90 3.26 5.45
N ALA A 66 -8.84 2.50 4.36
CA ALA A 66 -8.13 2.89 3.15
C ALA A 66 -8.65 4.22 2.59
N LYS A 67 -9.98 4.37 2.50
CA LYS A 67 -10.63 5.64 2.08
C LYS A 67 -10.25 6.82 2.97
N SER A 68 -10.16 6.62 4.29
CA SER A 68 -9.80 7.67 5.26
C SER A 68 -8.36 8.18 5.14
N LEU A 69 -7.49 7.41 4.49
CA LEU A 69 -6.10 7.76 4.16
C LEU A 69 -5.98 8.43 2.79
N GLY A 70 -7.05 8.38 1.98
CA GLY A 70 -7.06 8.88 0.61
C GLY A 70 -6.66 7.85 -0.45
N ILE A 71 -6.59 6.55 -0.12
CA ILE A 71 -6.49 5.47 -1.11
C ILE A 71 -7.81 5.44 -1.90
N ASP A 72 -7.70 5.39 -3.23
CA ASP A 72 -8.84 5.45 -4.16
C ASP A 72 -9.40 4.06 -4.50
N ALA A 73 -8.55 3.03 -4.52
CA ALA A 73 -8.98 1.66 -4.82
C ALA A 73 -8.10 0.58 -4.19
N PHE A 74 -8.65 -0.62 -3.99
CA PHE A 74 -7.85 -1.83 -3.84
C PHE A 74 -7.61 -2.52 -5.19
N ALA A 75 -6.36 -2.93 -5.44
CA ALA A 75 -6.01 -3.85 -6.51
C ALA A 75 -6.19 -5.28 -5.98
N LEU A 76 -7.30 -5.93 -6.34
CA LEU A 76 -7.64 -7.27 -5.85
C LEU A 76 -6.78 -8.31 -6.58
N ASN A 77 -5.71 -8.76 -5.92
CA ASN A 77 -4.83 -9.82 -6.39
C ASN A 77 -5.60 -11.15 -6.39
N ILE A 78 -5.69 -11.80 -7.55
CA ILE A 78 -6.41 -13.06 -7.72
C ILE A 78 -5.56 -14.14 -8.39
N GLY A 79 -5.48 -15.28 -7.69
CA GLY A 79 -5.14 -16.58 -8.27
C GLY A 79 -6.34 -17.24 -8.94
N VAL A 80 -6.43 -18.57 -8.83
CA VAL A 80 -7.51 -19.40 -9.40
C VAL A 80 -8.23 -20.24 -8.33
N ASP A 81 -8.14 -19.82 -7.07
CA ASP A 81 -8.69 -20.51 -5.91
C ASP A 81 -10.22 -20.73 -5.98
N PRO A 82 -10.74 -21.83 -5.39
CA PRO A 82 -12.17 -22.16 -5.47
C PRO A 82 -13.09 -21.11 -4.82
N TYR A 83 -12.57 -20.28 -3.92
CA TYR A 83 -13.30 -19.20 -3.25
C TYR A 83 -13.11 -17.82 -3.92
N THR A 84 -12.26 -17.67 -4.95
CA THR A 84 -11.95 -16.37 -5.58
C THR A 84 -13.21 -15.63 -6.03
N ASP A 85 -14.14 -16.31 -6.71
CA ASP A 85 -15.35 -15.65 -7.24
C ASP A 85 -16.32 -15.21 -6.14
N GLN A 86 -16.38 -15.94 -5.02
CA GLN A 86 -17.14 -15.53 -3.84
C GLN A 86 -16.48 -14.29 -3.20
N GLN A 87 -15.17 -14.33 -2.95
CA GLN A 87 -14.47 -13.23 -2.30
C GLN A 87 -14.46 -11.96 -3.15
N LEU A 88 -14.34 -12.08 -4.47
CA LEU A 88 -14.54 -10.95 -5.38
C LEU A 88 -15.96 -10.37 -5.27
N GLN A 89 -17.02 -11.20 -5.22
CA GLN A 89 -18.39 -10.68 -5.05
C GLN A 89 -18.54 -9.89 -3.75
N LEU A 90 -18.05 -10.42 -2.63
CA LEU A 90 -18.09 -9.75 -1.32
C LEU A 90 -17.28 -8.44 -1.30
N ALA A 91 -16.06 -8.45 -1.87
CA ALA A 91 -15.19 -7.27 -1.94
C ALA A 91 -15.79 -6.15 -2.81
N TYR A 92 -16.35 -6.48 -3.98
CA TYR A 92 -17.01 -5.49 -4.84
C TYR A 92 -18.31 -4.94 -4.20
N GLU A 93 -19.07 -5.78 -3.47
CA GLU A 93 -20.25 -5.32 -2.72
C GLU A 93 -19.86 -4.37 -1.59
N SER A 94 -18.87 -4.72 -0.77
CA SER A 94 -18.37 -3.83 0.29
C SER A 94 -17.82 -2.52 -0.27
N ALA A 95 -17.05 -2.57 -1.36
CA ALA A 95 -16.54 -1.38 -2.02
C ALA A 95 -17.69 -0.46 -2.50
N ALA A 96 -18.78 -1.02 -3.04
CA ALA A 96 -19.96 -0.25 -3.40
C ALA A 96 -20.65 0.37 -2.18
N ASN A 97 -20.81 -0.40 -1.09
CA ASN A 97 -21.45 0.04 0.15
C ASN A 97 -20.69 1.17 0.86
N ASN A 98 -19.36 1.20 0.73
CA ASN A 98 -18.49 2.20 1.37
C ASN A 98 -18.05 3.33 0.42
N ASP A 99 -18.55 3.35 -0.83
CA ASP A 99 -18.16 4.28 -1.89
C ASP A 99 -16.63 4.28 -2.12
N MET A 100 -16.04 3.09 -2.08
CA MET A 100 -14.67 2.81 -2.53
C MET A 100 -14.68 2.32 -3.98
N LYS A 101 -13.49 2.20 -4.57
CA LYS A 101 -13.29 1.44 -5.80
C LYS A 101 -12.42 0.21 -5.58
N VAL A 102 -12.54 -0.73 -6.51
CA VAL A 102 -11.69 -1.91 -6.62
C VAL A 102 -11.44 -2.20 -8.09
N PHE A 103 -10.38 -2.94 -8.39
CA PHE A 103 -10.12 -3.50 -9.70
C PHE A 103 -9.42 -4.86 -9.59
N LEU A 104 -9.41 -5.63 -10.69
CA LEU A 104 -8.74 -6.92 -10.72
C LEU A 104 -7.25 -6.76 -11.02
N SER A 105 -6.42 -7.44 -10.22
CA SER A 105 -5.00 -7.69 -10.49
C SER A 105 -4.79 -9.20 -10.62
N PHE A 106 -4.47 -9.68 -11.82
CA PHE A 106 -4.30 -11.11 -12.07
C PHE A 106 -2.90 -11.58 -11.67
N ASP A 107 -2.78 -12.63 -10.85
CA ASP A 107 -1.47 -13.20 -10.48
C ASP A 107 -1.04 -14.32 -11.45
N PHE A 108 -0.03 -14.05 -12.29
CA PHE A 108 0.50 -15.02 -13.25
C PHE A 108 1.45 -16.08 -12.66
N ASN A 109 1.59 -16.15 -11.33
CA ASN A 109 2.02 -17.39 -10.67
C ASN A 109 0.94 -18.49 -10.76
N TRP A 110 -0.33 -18.09 -10.92
CA TRP A 110 -1.51 -18.98 -10.96
C TRP A 110 -2.24 -18.94 -12.31
N TRP A 111 -2.29 -17.77 -12.95
CA TRP A 111 -2.78 -17.59 -14.31
C TRP A 111 -1.68 -17.86 -15.34
N HIS A 112 -2.05 -18.17 -16.58
CA HIS A 112 -1.11 -18.46 -17.66
C HIS A 112 -1.33 -17.55 -18.88
N ILE A 113 -0.26 -17.21 -19.60
CA ILE A 113 -0.28 -16.22 -20.70
C ILE A 113 -1.14 -16.63 -21.90
N ASP A 114 -1.42 -17.93 -22.07
CA ASP A 114 -2.34 -18.48 -23.07
C ASP A 114 -3.82 -18.32 -22.68
N GLN A 115 -4.12 -17.96 -21.43
CA GLN A 115 -5.47 -17.74 -20.90
C GLN A 115 -6.01 -16.32 -21.12
N ALA A 116 -5.39 -15.51 -21.98
CA ALA A 116 -5.77 -14.11 -22.24
C ALA A 116 -7.29 -13.89 -22.46
N THR A 117 -7.94 -14.80 -23.17
CA THR A 117 -9.40 -14.79 -23.39
C THR A 117 -10.19 -14.98 -22.08
N ALA A 118 -9.75 -15.88 -21.20
CA ALA A 118 -10.39 -16.13 -19.91
C ALA A 118 -10.18 -14.95 -18.94
N VAL A 119 -8.99 -14.34 -18.94
CA VAL A 119 -8.69 -13.09 -18.21
C VAL A 119 -9.66 -11.99 -18.66
N GLY A 120 -9.85 -11.81 -19.98
CA GLY A 120 -10.82 -10.84 -20.51
C GLY A 120 -12.27 -11.13 -20.13
N GLN A 121 -12.69 -12.39 -20.18
CA GLN A 121 -14.03 -12.81 -19.71
C GLN A 121 -14.23 -12.52 -18.21
N LYS A 122 -13.20 -12.72 -17.37
CA LYS A 122 -13.23 -12.37 -15.95
C LYS A 122 -13.32 -10.85 -15.74
N VAL A 123 -12.60 -10.04 -16.53
CA VAL A 123 -12.77 -8.57 -16.54
C VAL A 123 -14.20 -8.17 -16.92
N ALA A 124 -14.79 -8.79 -17.96
CA ALA A 124 -16.15 -8.49 -18.41
C ALA A 124 -17.21 -8.74 -17.32
N GLN A 125 -17.01 -9.76 -16.47
CA GLN A 125 -17.90 -10.11 -15.35
C GLN A 125 -18.05 -8.97 -14.33
N TYR A 126 -16.98 -8.22 -14.05
CA TYR A 126 -16.96 -7.16 -13.02
C TYR A 126 -17.01 -5.74 -13.59
N ALA A 127 -16.68 -5.55 -14.88
CA ALA A 127 -16.58 -4.25 -15.54
C ALA A 127 -17.77 -3.28 -15.35
N SER A 128 -18.98 -3.82 -15.16
CA SER A 128 -20.23 -3.05 -15.01
C SER A 128 -20.66 -2.83 -13.56
N ASN A 129 -19.89 -3.31 -12.58
CA ASN A 129 -20.14 -3.08 -11.16
C ASN A 129 -19.88 -1.61 -10.79
N PRO A 130 -20.72 -0.94 -9.98
CA PRO A 130 -20.52 0.46 -9.57
C PRO A 130 -19.22 0.73 -8.79
N ALA A 131 -18.62 -0.29 -8.18
CA ALA A 131 -17.34 -0.22 -7.49
C ALA A 131 -16.12 -0.47 -8.38
N GLN A 132 -16.30 -0.91 -9.64
CA GLN A 132 -15.18 -1.05 -10.58
C GLN A 132 -14.49 0.31 -10.78
N LEU A 133 -13.18 0.36 -10.58
CA LEU A 133 -12.38 1.53 -10.92
C LEU A 133 -12.41 1.77 -12.44
N LEU A 134 -12.75 3.01 -12.82
CA LEU A 134 -12.64 3.48 -14.20
C LEU A 134 -11.60 4.61 -14.28
N VAL A 135 -10.72 4.54 -15.27
CA VAL A 135 -9.69 5.54 -15.57
C VAL A 135 -9.80 5.90 -17.04
N ASP A 136 -9.82 7.18 -17.39
CA ASP A 136 -10.04 7.66 -18.77
C ASP A 136 -11.29 7.05 -19.45
N ASN A 137 -12.35 6.81 -18.66
CA ASN A 137 -13.59 6.10 -19.03
C ASN A 137 -13.41 4.63 -19.44
N LYS A 138 -12.26 4.02 -19.14
CA LYS A 138 -11.94 2.61 -19.39
C LYS A 138 -11.94 1.82 -18.07
N VAL A 139 -12.22 0.52 -18.14
CA VAL A 139 -12.15 -0.42 -17.00
C VAL A 139 -10.68 -0.60 -16.61
N PHE A 140 -10.29 -0.22 -15.38
CA PHE A 140 -8.91 -0.40 -14.93
C PHE A 140 -8.62 -1.86 -14.57
N VAL A 141 -7.47 -2.39 -15.02
CA VAL A 141 -7.02 -3.76 -14.81
C VAL A 141 -5.49 -3.79 -14.72
N SER A 142 -4.93 -4.56 -13.80
CA SER A 142 -3.49 -4.85 -13.72
C SER A 142 -3.21 -6.35 -13.64
N SER A 143 -1.94 -6.71 -13.48
CA SER A 143 -1.50 -8.07 -13.16
C SER A 143 -0.17 -8.02 -12.43
N PHE A 144 0.12 -9.05 -11.63
CA PHE A 144 1.48 -9.41 -11.23
C PHE A 144 2.05 -10.34 -12.31
N ALA A 145 3.20 -9.98 -12.88
CA ALA A 145 3.75 -10.61 -14.10
C ALA A 145 2.72 -10.70 -15.26
N GLY A 146 2.87 -11.69 -16.14
CA GLY A 146 2.02 -11.93 -17.32
C GLY A 146 2.66 -11.56 -18.66
N ASP A 147 3.97 -11.28 -18.66
CA ASP A 147 4.79 -10.96 -19.84
C ASP A 147 4.51 -11.89 -21.04
N GLY A 148 4.16 -11.28 -22.18
CA GLY A 148 3.86 -12.02 -23.42
C GLY A 148 2.42 -12.52 -23.57
N MET A 149 1.51 -12.24 -22.62
CA MET A 149 0.07 -12.48 -22.81
C MET A 149 -0.48 -11.73 -24.04
N ASP A 150 -1.39 -12.35 -24.80
CA ASP A 150 -2.10 -11.71 -25.91
C ASP A 150 -3.09 -10.63 -25.41
N VAL A 151 -2.58 -9.40 -25.30
CA VAL A 151 -3.36 -8.22 -24.90
C VAL A 151 -4.50 -7.91 -25.90
N ALA A 152 -4.41 -8.33 -27.16
CA ALA A 152 -5.49 -8.14 -28.13
C ALA A 152 -6.66 -9.11 -27.86
N ALA A 153 -6.36 -10.39 -27.58
CA ALA A 153 -7.36 -11.37 -27.14
C ALA A 153 -8.02 -10.96 -25.81
N LEU A 154 -7.23 -10.48 -24.84
CA LEU A 154 -7.72 -9.89 -23.58
C LEU A 154 -8.75 -8.77 -23.84
N ARG A 155 -8.38 -7.79 -24.67
CA ARG A 155 -9.26 -6.65 -25.01
C ARG A 155 -10.51 -7.07 -25.76
N ALA A 156 -10.41 -8.04 -26.68
CA ALA A 156 -11.55 -8.58 -27.42
C ALA A 156 -12.54 -9.31 -26.49
N ALA A 157 -12.03 -10.15 -25.59
CA ALA A 157 -12.83 -10.92 -24.64
C ALA A 157 -13.46 -10.07 -23.53
N ALA A 158 -12.82 -8.96 -23.13
CA ALA A 158 -13.38 -8.03 -22.15
C ALA A 158 -14.65 -7.29 -22.62
N GLY A 159 -14.87 -7.19 -23.95
CA GLY A 159 -16.06 -6.57 -24.54
C GLY A 159 -16.26 -5.07 -24.24
N ARG A 160 -15.33 -4.45 -23.51
CA ARG A 160 -15.33 -3.04 -23.08
C ARG A 160 -13.91 -2.50 -23.14
N SER A 161 -13.77 -1.18 -23.31
CA SER A 161 -12.45 -0.54 -23.28
C SER A 161 -11.82 -0.69 -21.90
N ILE A 162 -10.64 -1.30 -21.84
CA ILE A 162 -9.83 -1.47 -20.62
C ILE A 162 -8.64 -0.49 -20.61
N PHE A 163 -8.28 -0.02 -19.43
CA PHE A 163 -6.99 0.58 -19.12
C PHE A 163 -6.14 -0.53 -18.51
N PHE A 164 -5.27 -1.13 -19.31
CA PHE A 164 -4.46 -2.26 -18.87
C PHE A 164 -3.06 -1.79 -18.48
N ALA A 165 -2.69 -1.98 -17.22
CA ALA A 165 -1.39 -1.60 -16.66
C ALA A 165 -0.79 -2.77 -15.86
N PRO A 166 -0.23 -3.79 -16.55
CA PRO A 166 0.36 -4.95 -15.90
C PRO A 166 1.74 -4.67 -15.33
N ASN A 167 2.21 -5.56 -14.47
CA ASN A 167 3.62 -5.71 -14.13
C ASN A 167 4.34 -6.56 -15.19
N PHE A 168 4.48 -6.02 -16.40
CA PHE A 168 5.41 -6.56 -17.40
C PHE A 168 6.81 -5.97 -17.17
N HIS A 169 7.84 -6.73 -17.52
CA HIS A 169 9.24 -6.48 -17.22
C HIS A 169 9.99 -6.00 -18.48
N PRO A 170 10.05 -4.69 -18.77
CA PRO A 170 10.58 -4.18 -20.04
C PRO A 170 12.06 -4.53 -20.26
N ALA A 171 12.89 -4.63 -19.22
CA ALA A 171 14.28 -5.10 -19.34
C ALA A 171 14.44 -6.51 -19.94
N THR A 172 13.39 -7.36 -19.90
CA THR A 172 13.40 -8.71 -20.50
C THR A 172 13.10 -8.72 -22.00
N GLY A 173 12.73 -7.57 -22.58
CA GLY A 173 12.38 -7.44 -24.00
C GLY A 173 10.89 -7.65 -24.32
N THR A 174 10.01 -7.69 -23.32
CA THR A 174 8.55 -7.79 -23.49
C THR A 174 7.99 -6.63 -24.32
N ASP A 175 7.09 -6.92 -25.28
CA ASP A 175 6.37 -5.89 -26.02
C ASP A 175 5.33 -5.19 -25.15
N ILE A 176 5.65 -3.95 -24.77
CA ILE A 176 4.78 -3.04 -24.01
C ILE A 176 4.05 -2.04 -24.91
N SER A 177 4.07 -2.21 -26.24
CA SER A 177 3.27 -1.41 -27.16
C SER A 177 1.74 -1.54 -26.93
N PRO A 178 1.14 -2.69 -26.55
CA PRO A 178 -0.31 -2.84 -26.46
C PRO A 178 -0.94 -2.48 -25.09
N VAL A 179 -0.14 -2.17 -24.06
CA VAL A 179 -0.62 -1.76 -22.71
C VAL A 179 -0.87 -0.24 -22.63
N ASP A 180 -1.71 0.21 -21.69
CA ASP A 180 -1.99 1.64 -21.43
C ASP A 180 -0.99 2.27 -20.44
N GLY A 181 -0.37 1.44 -19.59
CA GLY A 181 0.66 1.80 -18.62
C GLY A 181 1.39 0.55 -18.11
N LEU A 182 2.23 0.70 -17.08
CA LEU A 182 2.87 -0.41 -16.39
C LEU A 182 2.86 -0.21 -14.87
N LEU A 183 2.72 -1.32 -14.16
CA LEU A 183 2.96 -1.45 -12.72
C LEU A 183 4.41 -1.91 -12.51
N ASN A 184 5.24 -1.10 -11.85
CA ASN A 184 6.48 -1.62 -11.31
C ASN A 184 6.18 -2.24 -9.94
N TRP A 185 6.56 -3.52 -9.75
CA TRP A 185 6.44 -4.22 -8.47
C TRP A 185 7.64 -3.98 -7.54
N MET A 186 8.76 -3.52 -8.07
CA MET A 186 10.06 -3.45 -7.39
C MET A 186 10.07 -2.33 -6.34
N ALA A 187 9.44 -2.57 -5.20
CA ALA A 187 9.25 -1.60 -4.12
C ALA A 187 10.46 -1.47 -3.17
N TRP A 188 11.47 -2.36 -3.30
CA TRP A 188 12.65 -2.41 -2.44
C TRP A 188 13.96 -2.55 -3.22
N PRO A 189 15.10 -2.13 -2.63
CA PRO A 189 16.43 -2.40 -3.18
C PRO A 189 16.71 -3.91 -3.25
N ASN A 190 17.25 -4.37 -4.37
CA ASN A 190 17.49 -5.80 -4.62
C ASN A 190 18.72 -6.04 -5.52
N ASN A 191 19.13 -7.30 -5.72
CA ASN A 191 20.28 -7.66 -6.56
C ASN A 191 19.96 -7.91 -8.06
N GLY A 192 18.78 -7.50 -8.53
CA GLY A 192 18.27 -7.78 -9.88
C GLY A 192 17.65 -9.16 -10.09
N ASN A 193 17.65 -10.03 -9.07
CA ASN A 193 17.09 -11.39 -9.12
C ASN A 193 16.08 -11.65 -7.98
N ASN A 194 15.39 -10.58 -7.55
CA ASN A 194 14.41 -10.61 -6.45
C ASN A 194 14.98 -11.22 -5.15
N LYS A 195 16.16 -10.74 -4.73
CA LYS A 195 16.88 -11.07 -3.48
C LYS A 195 17.59 -9.84 -2.93
N ALA A 196 18.02 -9.91 -1.67
CA ALA A 196 18.75 -8.83 -1.02
C ALA A 196 19.96 -8.36 -1.85
N PRO A 197 20.28 -7.04 -1.85
CA PRO A 197 21.45 -6.51 -2.54
C PRO A 197 22.75 -7.17 -2.08
N THR A 198 23.67 -7.38 -3.02
CA THR A 198 25.04 -7.80 -2.74
C THR A 198 26.01 -6.65 -3.04
N PRO A 199 27.29 -6.71 -2.61
CA PRO A 199 28.27 -5.67 -2.93
C PRO A 199 28.46 -5.41 -4.43
N ASP A 200 28.27 -6.44 -5.26
CA ASP A 200 28.41 -6.36 -6.72
C ASP A 200 27.09 -6.06 -7.45
N HIS A 201 25.95 -6.29 -6.80
CA HIS A 201 24.61 -6.14 -7.40
C HIS A 201 23.64 -5.44 -6.43
N ASN A 202 23.40 -4.15 -6.67
CA ASN A 202 22.43 -3.34 -5.93
C ASN A 202 21.66 -2.44 -6.91
N ILE A 203 20.37 -2.76 -7.10
CA ILE A 203 19.40 -2.00 -7.87
C ILE A 203 18.46 -1.33 -6.88
N THR A 204 18.44 0.00 -6.85
CA THR A 204 17.55 0.79 -5.99
C THR A 204 16.16 0.91 -6.62
N VAL A 205 15.14 1.21 -5.81
CA VAL A 205 13.77 1.49 -6.29
C VAL A 205 13.76 2.57 -7.37
N ALA A 206 14.56 3.63 -7.20
CA ALA A 206 14.72 4.71 -8.16
C ALA A 206 15.42 4.29 -9.47
N ASP A 207 16.11 3.15 -9.51
CA ASP A 207 16.66 2.59 -10.76
C ASP A 207 15.57 1.88 -11.57
N GLY A 208 14.71 1.11 -10.90
CA GLY A 208 13.54 0.48 -11.52
C GLY A 208 12.48 1.50 -11.96
N ASP A 209 12.30 2.60 -11.20
CA ASP A 209 11.48 3.72 -11.66
C ASP A 209 11.95 4.25 -13.02
N ARG A 210 13.27 4.44 -13.20
CA ARG A 210 13.83 4.94 -14.46
C ARG A 210 13.65 3.92 -15.59
N GLU A 211 13.92 2.64 -15.34
CA GLU A 211 13.67 1.57 -16.32
C GLU A 211 12.23 1.62 -16.87
N TYR A 212 11.25 1.65 -15.97
CA TYR A 212 9.84 1.65 -16.36
C TYR A 212 9.42 2.97 -17.02
N VAL A 213 9.83 4.13 -16.49
CA VAL A 213 9.49 5.44 -17.06
C VAL A 213 10.12 5.63 -18.46
N ASP A 214 11.37 5.23 -18.65
CA ASP A 214 12.06 5.31 -19.95
C ASP A 214 11.39 4.37 -20.97
N ALA A 215 11.07 3.13 -20.57
CA ALA A 215 10.39 2.17 -21.44
C ALA A 215 8.96 2.62 -21.81
N LEU A 216 8.23 3.23 -20.87
CA LEU A 216 6.87 3.72 -21.09
C LEU A 216 6.77 4.86 -22.11
N GLY A 217 7.85 5.64 -22.32
CA GLY A 217 7.88 6.70 -23.33
C GLY A 217 6.77 7.76 -23.18
N GLY A 218 6.28 7.99 -21.95
CA GLY A 218 5.16 8.89 -21.66
C GLY A 218 3.78 8.21 -21.48
N LYS A 219 3.68 6.89 -21.59
CA LYS A 219 2.53 6.12 -21.06
C LYS A 219 2.46 6.21 -19.53
N ALA A 220 1.35 5.77 -18.94
CA ALA A 220 1.14 5.90 -17.50
C ALA A 220 2.05 4.96 -16.68
N TYR A 221 2.66 5.50 -15.64
CA TYR A 221 3.44 4.75 -14.66
C TYR A 221 2.65 4.62 -13.34
N ILE A 222 2.62 3.40 -12.80
CA ILE A 222 2.21 3.12 -11.41
C ILE A 222 3.48 2.85 -10.62
N ALA A 223 3.83 3.78 -9.74
CA ALA A 223 5.02 3.68 -8.91
C ALA A 223 4.75 2.85 -7.65
N PRO A 224 5.61 1.87 -7.31
CA PRO A 224 5.47 1.10 -6.09
C PRO A 224 5.92 1.91 -4.87
N VAL A 225 5.25 1.68 -3.75
CA VAL A 225 5.69 2.10 -2.41
C VAL A 225 5.41 0.93 -1.48
N SER A 226 6.41 0.55 -0.68
CA SER A 226 6.25 -0.51 0.32
C SER A 226 7.04 -0.21 1.59
N PRO A 227 6.57 -0.64 2.78
CA PRO A 227 7.32 -0.58 4.01
C PRO A 227 8.27 -1.79 4.12
N TRP A 228 8.10 -2.60 5.16
CA TRP A 228 9.01 -3.66 5.57
C TRP A 228 8.81 -4.97 4.80
N PHE A 229 9.87 -5.53 4.20
CA PHE A 229 9.82 -6.88 3.63
C PHE A 229 10.56 -7.88 4.53
N PHE A 230 9.87 -8.95 4.93
CA PHE A 230 10.46 -10.09 5.62
C PHE A 230 9.60 -11.34 5.43
N THR A 231 10.21 -12.48 5.12
CA THR A 231 9.52 -13.77 5.00
C THR A 231 10.38 -14.93 5.52
N HIS A 232 9.76 -15.90 6.19
CA HIS A 232 10.47 -16.96 6.95
C HIS A 232 9.70 -18.30 6.95
N PHE A 233 9.15 -18.67 5.80
CA PHE A 233 8.48 -19.94 5.55
C PHE A 233 9.48 -21.12 5.45
N GLY A 234 9.41 -22.04 6.42
CA GLY A 234 10.16 -23.29 6.46
C GLY A 234 9.50 -24.47 5.73
N PRO A 235 9.79 -25.73 6.13
CA PRO A 235 9.24 -26.95 5.52
C PRO A 235 7.76 -27.22 5.86
N GLU A 236 7.13 -26.41 6.70
CA GLU A 236 5.70 -26.44 7.00
C GLU A 236 4.78 -26.14 5.80
N VAL A 237 5.30 -25.44 4.78
CA VAL A 237 4.58 -25.09 3.56
C VAL A 237 5.28 -25.65 2.33
N SER A 238 4.52 -25.85 1.25
CA SER A 238 5.06 -26.31 -0.03
C SER A 238 5.82 -25.23 -0.79
N TYR A 239 5.76 -23.96 -0.36
CA TYR A 239 6.28 -22.77 -1.04
C TYR A 239 7.30 -22.02 -0.17
N SER A 240 8.22 -22.74 0.47
CA SER A 240 9.22 -22.19 1.40
C SER A 240 9.98 -20.98 0.84
N LYS A 241 10.18 -19.95 1.67
CA LYS A 241 10.85 -18.67 1.38
C LYS A 241 11.54 -18.20 2.66
N ASN A 242 12.80 -17.78 2.61
CA ASN A 242 13.49 -17.28 3.81
C ASN A 242 14.50 -16.16 3.48
N TRP A 243 14.03 -14.91 3.44
CA TRP A 243 14.82 -13.76 2.99
C TRP A 243 14.15 -12.43 3.37
N ASN A 244 14.88 -11.32 3.22
CA ASN A 244 14.38 -9.96 3.46
C ASN A 244 14.81 -8.97 2.35
N PHE A 245 14.29 -7.74 2.40
CA PHE A 245 14.89 -6.61 1.70
C PHE A 245 15.29 -5.48 2.66
N PRO A 246 16.30 -4.65 2.30
CA PRO A 246 16.64 -3.44 3.05
C PRO A 246 15.44 -2.49 3.12
N SER A 247 14.83 -2.38 4.31
CA SER A 247 13.56 -1.68 4.50
C SER A 247 13.62 -0.54 5.54
N ASP A 248 14.68 -0.50 6.36
CA ASP A 248 14.97 0.41 7.48
C ASP A 248 14.24 1.76 7.45
N LEU A 249 14.71 2.75 6.67
CA LEU A 249 14.03 4.05 6.45
C LEU A 249 13.29 4.13 5.10
N LEU A 250 13.09 2.99 4.42
CA LEU A 250 12.61 2.93 3.04
C LEU A 250 11.26 3.63 2.88
N TRP A 251 10.29 3.35 3.76
CA TRP A 251 8.94 3.94 3.68
C TRP A 251 8.95 5.47 3.65
N PHE A 252 9.71 6.09 4.57
CA PHE A 252 9.82 7.54 4.66
C PHE A 252 10.55 8.12 3.43
N ASN A 253 11.69 7.53 3.05
CA ASN A 253 12.47 7.99 1.91
C ASN A 253 11.65 7.88 0.61
N ARG A 254 10.99 6.74 0.42
CA ARG A 254 10.19 6.45 -0.77
C ARG A 254 9.00 7.40 -0.93
N TRP A 255 8.30 7.71 0.16
CA TRP A 255 7.22 8.71 0.09
C TRP A 255 7.72 10.11 -0.33
N ASN A 256 8.94 10.51 0.04
CA ASN A 256 9.57 11.74 -0.47
C ASN A 256 9.94 11.65 -1.96
N GLU A 257 10.47 10.50 -2.40
CA GLU A 257 10.75 10.24 -3.83
C GLU A 257 9.48 10.35 -4.68
N ILE A 258 8.34 9.79 -4.22
CA ILE A 258 7.04 9.88 -4.91
C ILE A 258 6.58 11.34 -5.09
N LEU A 259 6.78 12.20 -4.07
CA LEU A 259 6.46 13.63 -4.17
C LEU A 259 7.41 14.42 -5.11
N ALA A 260 8.59 13.87 -5.43
CA ALA A 260 9.49 14.40 -6.44
C ALA A 260 9.17 13.86 -7.85
N LEU A 261 8.97 12.54 -7.98
CA LEU A 261 8.67 11.82 -9.22
C LEU A 261 7.30 12.21 -9.80
N LYS A 262 6.32 12.48 -8.94
CA LYS A 262 4.93 12.86 -9.29
C LYS A 262 4.30 11.93 -10.34
N PRO A 263 4.35 10.60 -10.15
CA PRO A 263 3.75 9.63 -11.08
C PRO A 263 2.24 9.87 -11.23
N ARG A 264 1.64 9.30 -12.27
CA ARG A 264 0.18 9.34 -12.42
C ARG A 264 -0.51 8.50 -11.34
N PHE A 265 0.06 7.34 -11.03
CA PHE A 265 -0.48 6.41 -10.05
C PHE A 265 0.59 5.96 -9.06
N VAL A 266 0.15 5.61 -7.86
CA VAL A 266 0.95 4.96 -6.83
C VAL A 266 0.22 3.69 -6.43
N GLU A 267 0.92 2.58 -6.27
CA GLU A 267 0.37 1.36 -5.66
C GLU A 267 1.17 1.01 -4.41
N ILE A 268 0.45 0.92 -3.29
CA ILE A 268 1.02 0.45 -2.03
C ILE A 268 1.04 -1.07 -2.05
N VAL A 269 2.23 -1.64 -1.98
CA VAL A 269 2.49 -3.08 -1.92
C VAL A 269 2.82 -3.37 -0.45
N THR A 270 1.89 -3.79 0.40
CA THR A 270 0.49 -4.21 0.17
C THR A 270 -0.43 -3.74 1.30
N TRP A 271 -1.74 -3.94 1.15
CA TRP A 271 -2.69 -3.81 2.26
C TRP A 271 -2.57 -4.95 3.28
N ASN A 272 -2.54 -6.21 2.84
CA ASN A 272 -2.71 -7.37 3.74
C ASN A 272 -1.81 -8.58 3.43
N ASP A 273 -0.70 -8.43 2.70
CA ASP A 273 0.25 -9.54 2.56
C ASP A 273 1.08 -9.70 3.83
N TYR A 274 0.59 -10.57 4.73
CA TYR A 274 1.22 -10.86 6.01
C TYR A 274 2.45 -11.77 5.85
N GLY A 275 2.42 -12.72 4.91
CA GLY A 275 3.49 -13.68 4.67
C GLY A 275 4.82 -13.09 4.19
N GLU A 276 4.78 -11.90 3.59
CA GLU A 276 5.98 -11.14 3.21
C GLU A 276 6.17 -9.85 4.04
N SER A 277 5.41 -9.73 5.14
CA SER A 277 5.44 -8.65 6.15
C SER A 277 5.17 -7.22 5.66
N HIS A 278 4.98 -6.99 4.36
CA HIS A 278 4.78 -5.65 3.79
C HIS A 278 3.33 -5.15 3.80
N TYR A 279 2.51 -5.67 4.70
CA TYR A 279 1.17 -5.17 4.93
C TYR A 279 1.19 -3.82 5.68
N ILE A 280 0.29 -2.91 5.29
CA ILE A 280 -0.02 -1.69 6.05
C ILE A 280 -1.37 -1.77 6.77
N GLY A 281 -2.24 -2.68 6.35
CA GLY A 281 -3.55 -2.93 6.93
C GLY A 281 -3.46 -3.56 8.32
N PRO A 282 -4.56 -3.60 9.08
CA PRO A 282 -4.53 -4.08 10.45
C PRO A 282 -4.61 -5.63 10.50
N LEU A 283 -3.74 -6.27 11.27
CA LEU A 283 -3.72 -7.73 11.49
C LEU A 283 -5.04 -8.32 11.99
N ASN A 284 -5.90 -7.52 12.64
CA ASN A 284 -7.22 -7.99 13.07
C ASN A 284 -8.27 -8.08 11.94
N SER A 285 -7.92 -7.64 10.72
CA SER A 285 -8.73 -7.81 9.52
C SER A 285 -8.86 -9.31 9.18
N PRO A 286 -10.07 -9.87 8.95
CA PRO A 286 -10.24 -11.32 8.80
C PRO A 286 -9.39 -11.92 7.68
N HIS A 287 -8.57 -12.90 8.01
CA HIS A 287 -7.72 -13.63 7.06
C HIS A 287 -7.43 -15.04 7.58
N THR A 288 -7.03 -15.95 6.69
CA THR A 288 -6.55 -17.29 7.02
C THR A 288 -5.05 -17.32 7.19
N ASP A 289 -4.56 -18.14 8.12
CA ASP A 289 -3.12 -18.43 8.25
C ASP A 289 -2.59 -19.16 7.01
N ASP A 290 -1.60 -18.57 6.36
CA ASP A 290 -0.73 -19.21 5.37
C ASP A 290 0.52 -19.84 6.01
N GLY A 291 0.71 -19.63 7.33
CA GLY A 291 1.89 -20.02 8.10
C GLY A 291 2.66 -18.83 8.68
N ALA A 292 2.36 -17.60 8.22
CA ALA A 292 3.00 -16.37 8.67
C ALA A 292 2.76 -16.03 10.14
N SER A 293 1.72 -16.60 10.77
CA SER A 293 1.37 -16.37 12.19
C SER A 293 2.56 -16.58 13.15
N LYS A 294 3.56 -17.34 12.76
CA LYS A 294 4.82 -17.55 13.50
C LYS A 294 5.65 -16.29 13.69
N TRP A 295 5.59 -15.32 12.77
CA TRP A 295 6.32 -14.06 12.86
C TRP A 295 5.46 -12.80 12.82
N VAL A 296 4.22 -12.84 12.30
CA VAL A 296 3.35 -11.64 12.26
C VAL A 296 2.47 -11.45 13.50
N ASN A 297 2.27 -12.50 14.32
CA ASN A 297 1.51 -12.34 15.57
C ASN A 297 2.19 -11.31 16.48
N ASP A 298 1.39 -10.40 17.05
CA ASP A 298 1.85 -9.27 17.88
C ASP A 298 2.88 -8.34 17.17
N MET A 299 2.76 -8.17 15.84
CA MET A 299 3.52 -7.22 15.01
C MET A 299 2.61 -6.16 14.38
N PRO A 300 2.12 -5.17 15.15
CA PRO A 300 1.25 -4.12 14.61
C PRO A 300 1.98 -3.27 13.56
N HIS A 301 1.35 -3.10 12.40
CA HIS A 301 1.84 -2.33 11.24
C HIS A 301 1.05 -1.04 10.97
N ASP A 302 0.16 -0.65 11.88
CA ASP A 302 -0.77 0.45 11.69
C ASP A 302 -0.10 1.83 11.62
N GLY A 303 1.08 2.02 12.23
CA GLY A 303 1.86 3.25 12.10
C GLY A 303 2.36 3.54 10.66
N TRP A 304 2.39 2.56 9.76
CA TRP A 304 2.67 2.84 8.34
C TRP A 304 1.56 3.70 7.71
N LEU A 305 0.32 3.54 8.17
CA LEU A 305 -0.84 4.33 7.74
C LEU A 305 -0.73 5.79 8.19
N ASP A 306 -0.23 6.01 9.40
CA ASP A 306 -0.05 7.34 9.98
C ASP A 306 0.97 8.16 9.20
N ILE A 307 2.11 7.56 8.85
CA ILE A 307 3.09 8.19 7.94
C ILE A 307 2.44 8.47 6.59
N SER A 308 1.70 7.51 6.02
CA SER A 308 1.14 7.62 4.65
C SER A 308 0.18 8.78 4.47
N LYS A 309 -0.68 9.04 5.47
CA LYS A 309 -1.81 9.97 5.37
C LYS A 309 -1.43 11.38 4.87
N PRO A 310 -0.46 12.11 5.46
CA PRO A 310 -0.04 13.42 4.95
C PRO A 310 0.68 13.34 3.60
N TYR A 311 1.40 12.26 3.29
CA TYR A 311 2.07 12.09 1.99
C TYR A 311 1.08 11.79 0.85
N ILE A 312 0.05 10.98 1.07
CA ILE A 312 -1.04 10.74 0.10
C ILE A 312 -1.78 12.06 -0.17
N ALA A 313 -2.07 12.85 0.86
CA ALA A 313 -2.70 14.15 0.70
C ALA A 313 -1.84 15.12 -0.12
N ALA A 314 -0.53 15.21 0.16
CA ALA A 314 0.43 16.00 -0.61
C ALA A 314 0.56 15.54 -2.07
N PHE A 315 0.66 14.22 -2.29
CA PHE A 315 0.73 13.63 -3.63
C PHE A 315 -0.49 14.03 -4.46
N LYS A 316 -1.70 13.86 -3.90
CA LYS A 316 -2.96 14.19 -4.59
C LYS A 316 -3.12 15.69 -4.82
N ALA A 317 -2.61 16.54 -3.92
CA ALA A 317 -2.50 17.98 -4.14
C ALA A 317 -1.48 18.35 -5.24
N GLY A 318 -0.45 17.52 -5.46
CA GLY A 318 0.68 17.80 -6.35
C GLY A 318 1.84 18.55 -5.68
N ASP A 319 1.80 18.63 -4.36
CA ASP A 319 2.84 19.24 -3.53
C ASP A 319 4.13 18.42 -3.56
N SER A 320 5.23 19.04 -3.14
CA SER A 320 6.54 18.38 -3.00
C SER A 320 6.98 18.22 -1.54
N SER A 321 6.06 18.33 -0.59
CA SER A 321 6.30 18.11 0.84
C SER A 321 4.97 17.80 1.56
N PRO A 322 4.96 16.92 2.58
CA PRO A 322 3.78 16.62 3.40
C PRO A 322 3.42 17.75 4.39
N THR A 323 4.28 18.76 4.59
CA THR A 323 4.20 19.71 5.72
C THR A 323 2.83 20.38 5.89
N ASN A 324 2.18 20.79 4.81
CA ASN A 324 0.87 21.45 4.86
C ASN A 324 -0.31 20.50 5.18
N HIS A 325 -0.05 19.19 5.24
CA HIS A 325 -1.03 18.13 5.47
C HIS A 325 -0.83 17.42 6.83
N ILE A 326 0.05 17.95 7.69
CA ILE A 326 0.28 17.49 9.06
C ILE A 326 -0.53 18.41 10.02
N PRO A 327 -1.70 17.97 10.53
CA PRO A 327 -2.59 18.83 11.32
C PRO A 327 -2.22 18.89 12.81
N SER A 328 -1.39 17.98 13.28
CA SER A 328 -1.04 17.79 14.69
C SER A 328 0.31 17.10 14.81
N ASP A 329 1.01 17.30 15.93
CA ASP A 329 2.27 16.61 16.20
C ASP A 329 2.07 15.11 16.43
N GLU A 330 2.96 14.33 15.83
CA GLU A 330 2.99 12.88 15.94
C GLU A 330 4.45 12.36 15.83
N LEU A 331 4.77 11.32 16.61
CA LEU A 331 5.99 10.54 16.43
C LEU A 331 5.59 9.11 16.05
N VAL A 332 6.02 8.64 14.88
CA VAL A 332 5.89 7.24 14.47
C VAL A 332 7.25 6.58 14.61
N TYR A 333 7.32 5.38 15.18
CA TYR A 333 8.58 4.69 15.45
C TYR A 333 8.49 3.20 15.20
N TRP A 334 9.60 2.60 14.78
CA TRP A 334 9.69 1.15 14.56
C TRP A 334 11.08 0.59 14.82
N TYR A 335 11.12 -0.71 15.09
CA TYR A 335 12.34 -1.48 15.34
C TYR A 335 12.03 -2.98 15.31
N ARG A 336 13.07 -3.82 15.28
CA ARG A 336 12.93 -5.27 15.45
C ARG A 336 12.85 -5.66 16.93
N PRO A 337 12.07 -6.71 17.30
CA PRO A 337 11.99 -7.19 18.68
C PRO A 337 13.32 -7.63 19.31
N ALA A 338 14.34 -7.93 18.51
CA ALA A 338 15.67 -8.31 18.96
C ALA A 338 16.76 -7.79 17.99
N PRO A 339 18.02 -7.64 18.45
CA PRO A 339 19.16 -7.37 17.57
C PRO A 339 19.37 -8.50 16.56
N ARG A 340 19.76 -8.19 15.32
CA ARG A 340 19.93 -9.17 14.22
C ARG A 340 20.91 -10.31 14.51
N GLY A 341 21.80 -10.11 15.48
CA GLY A 341 22.83 -11.06 15.86
C GLY A 341 22.34 -12.22 16.74
N VAL A 342 21.11 -12.16 17.31
CA VAL A 342 20.64 -13.18 18.27
C VAL A 342 20.62 -14.59 17.67
N ASP A 343 20.98 -15.57 18.50
CA ASP A 343 20.88 -16.99 18.18
C ASP A 343 19.47 -17.47 18.51
N CYS A 344 18.73 -17.88 17.48
CA CYS A 344 17.41 -18.51 17.60
C CYS A 344 17.41 -19.93 17.03
N ASP A 345 18.57 -20.51 16.72
CA ASP A 345 18.71 -21.69 15.85
C ASP A 345 17.93 -22.90 16.39
N SER A 346 17.80 -23.01 17.72
CA SER A 346 17.05 -24.08 18.39
C SER A 346 15.51 -24.00 18.27
N THR A 347 14.97 -22.85 17.85
CA THR A 347 13.52 -22.58 17.72
C THR A 347 13.13 -22.09 16.32
N ASP A 348 14.10 -21.95 15.42
CA ASP A 348 13.95 -21.49 14.05
C ASP A 348 13.57 -22.64 13.09
N THR A 349 12.53 -22.42 12.28
CA THR A 349 11.99 -23.45 11.36
C THR A 349 12.72 -23.53 10.02
N CYS A 350 13.61 -22.58 9.72
CA CYS A 350 14.43 -22.52 8.52
C CYS A 350 15.84 -23.14 8.68
N MET A 351 16.16 -23.70 9.84
CA MET A 351 17.44 -24.38 10.13
C MET A 351 17.59 -25.79 9.49
N VAL A 352 16.67 -26.18 8.62
CA VAL A 352 16.62 -27.52 7.98
C VAL A 352 16.32 -27.41 6.48
N PRO A 353 16.56 -28.44 5.66
CA PRO A 353 16.16 -28.39 4.24
C PRO A 353 14.64 -28.30 4.07
N ALA A 354 14.18 -27.45 3.15
CA ALA A 354 12.78 -27.29 2.75
C ALA A 354 12.64 -27.24 1.21
N ASN A 355 11.44 -26.97 0.69
CA ASN A 355 11.24 -26.90 -0.76
C ASN A 355 11.86 -25.61 -1.32
N ASN A 356 12.88 -25.73 -2.16
CA ASN A 356 13.53 -24.60 -2.84
C ASN A 356 13.31 -24.59 -4.36
N GLY A 357 12.21 -25.14 -4.87
CA GLY A 357 11.89 -25.12 -6.30
C GLY A 357 11.76 -23.72 -6.91
N SER A 358 11.50 -22.71 -6.08
CA SER A 358 11.44 -21.28 -6.44
C SER A 358 12.80 -20.57 -6.42
N GLY A 359 13.83 -21.14 -5.79
CA GLY A 359 15.09 -20.43 -5.47
C GLY A 359 14.96 -19.37 -4.38
N ASN A 360 13.85 -19.31 -3.64
CA ASN A 360 13.58 -18.31 -2.60
C ASN A 360 13.86 -18.79 -1.16
N TYR A 361 14.22 -20.06 -0.98
CA TYR A 361 14.50 -20.63 0.32
C TYR A 361 16.02 -20.71 0.60
N PHE A 362 16.44 -20.05 1.68
CA PHE A 362 17.81 -20.11 2.19
C PHE A 362 17.76 -20.82 3.53
N MET A 363 18.57 -21.88 3.69
CA MET A 363 18.61 -22.64 4.95
C MET A 363 19.48 -21.89 5.97
N GLY A 364 18.93 -21.63 7.15
CA GLY A 364 19.56 -20.82 8.20
C GLY A 364 18.85 -19.47 8.39
N ARG A 365 19.62 -18.43 8.70
CA ARG A 365 19.11 -17.05 8.75
C ARG A 365 18.61 -16.60 7.37
N PRO A 366 17.61 -15.70 7.31
CA PRO A 366 17.10 -15.12 6.07
C PRO A 366 18.20 -14.48 5.23
N ASP A 367 18.21 -14.71 3.91
CA ASP A 367 19.08 -13.96 3.00
C ASP A 367 18.86 -12.44 3.16
N GLY A 368 19.95 -11.69 3.32
CA GLY A 368 19.93 -10.24 3.58
C GLY A 368 19.83 -9.80 5.05
N TRP A 369 19.81 -10.71 6.03
CA TRP A 369 19.73 -10.37 7.47
C TRP A 369 20.81 -9.38 7.95
N GLU A 370 21.96 -9.31 7.28
CA GLU A 370 23.06 -8.37 7.53
C GLU A 370 22.77 -6.93 7.09
N SER A 371 21.83 -6.70 6.17
CA SER A 371 21.54 -5.38 5.60
C SER A 371 20.76 -4.47 6.54
N MET A 372 20.05 -5.05 7.51
CA MET A 372 19.12 -4.37 8.41
C MET A 372 19.83 -3.88 9.68
N ALA A 373 19.73 -2.59 10.01
CA ALA A 373 20.43 -1.99 11.13
C ALA A 373 19.85 -2.39 12.51
N ASP A 374 20.72 -2.53 13.51
CA ASP A 374 20.31 -2.64 14.92
C ASP A 374 20.02 -1.24 15.46
N SER A 375 18.88 -0.70 15.02
CA SER A 375 18.45 0.66 15.28
C SER A 375 16.97 0.76 15.63
N VAL A 376 16.62 1.86 16.31
CA VAL A 376 15.27 2.37 16.48
C VAL A 376 15.08 3.53 15.51
N PHE A 377 14.10 3.41 14.63
CA PHE A 377 13.77 4.41 13.63
C PHE A 377 12.62 5.27 14.13
N VAL A 378 12.69 6.58 13.92
CA VAL A 378 11.65 7.54 14.30
C VAL A 378 11.38 8.49 13.16
N VAL A 379 10.12 8.60 12.74
CA VAL A 379 9.60 9.68 11.89
C VAL A 379 8.84 10.65 12.76
N SER A 380 9.31 11.90 12.77
CA SER A 380 8.62 13.03 13.40
C SER A 380 7.74 13.71 12.36
N LEU A 381 6.46 13.89 12.66
CA LEU A 381 5.50 14.69 11.91
C LEU A 381 5.11 15.87 12.79
N LEU A 382 5.76 17.02 12.63
CA LEU A 382 5.63 18.14 13.57
C LEU A 382 5.05 19.39 12.92
N THR A 383 4.14 20.06 13.63
CA THR A 383 3.56 21.36 13.26
C THR A 383 4.54 22.52 13.45
N SER A 384 5.53 22.35 14.33
CA SER A 384 6.61 23.30 14.62
C SER A 384 7.84 22.53 15.12
N SER A 385 9.04 23.08 14.95
CA SER A 385 10.27 22.41 15.40
C SER A 385 10.27 22.10 16.91
N ALA A 386 10.96 21.03 17.30
CA ALA A 386 11.07 20.60 18.69
C ALA A 386 12.30 19.72 18.92
N THR A 387 12.72 19.60 20.18
CA THR A 387 13.62 18.53 20.60
C THR A 387 12.83 17.23 20.68
N VAL A 388 13.25 16.20 19.95
CA VAL A 388 12.74 14.83 20.10
C VAL A 388 13.71 14.05 21.00
N GLN A 389 13.15 13.43 22.03
CA GLN A 389 13.85 12.57 22.97
C GLN A 389 13.47 11.11 22.71
N VAL A 390 14.46 10.23 22.68
CA VAL A 390 14.31 8.79 22.51
C VAL A 390 15.10 8.07 23.61
N ASN A 391 14.41 7.34 24.46
CA ASN A 391 15.02 6.36 25.34
C ASN A 391 15.06 5.01 24.60
N SER A 392 16.25 4.45 24.42
CA SER A 392 16.42 3.10 23.92
C SER A 392 17.24 2.28 24.92
N GLY A 393 16.60 1.29 25.55
CA GLY A 393 17.25 0.41 26.53
C GLY A 393 17.85 1.13 27.74
N GLY A 394 17.26 2.25 28.16
CA GLY A 394 17.77 3.10 29.25
C GLY A 394 18.75 4.19 28.81
N THR A 395 19.23 4.19 27.56
CA THR A 395 20.07 5.26 27.03
C THR A 395 19.20 6.34 26.38
N VAL A 396 19.36 7.60 26.80
CA VAL A 396 18.56 8.73 26.31
C VAL A 396 19.33 9.51 25.24
N TYR A 397 18.75 9.56 24.04
CA TYR A 397 19.20 10.36 22.91
C TYR A 397 18.26 11.56 22.73
N ASN A 398 18.81 12.69 22.31
CA ASN A 398 18.03 13.89 21.97
C ASN A 398 18.49 14.43 20.61
N TYR A 399 17.57 14.91 19.79
CA TYR A 399 17.87 15.60 18.53
C TYR A 399 16.82 16.66 18.22
N GLU A 400 17.20 17.70 17.47
CA GLU A 400 16.26 18.70 16.97
C GLU A 400 15.57 18.17 15.70
N ALA A 401 14.24 18.20 15.69
CA ALA A 401 13.41 17.88 14.53
C ALA A 401 12.77 19.18 14.00
N PRO A 402 12.77 19.42 12.67
CA PRO A 402 12.12 20.57 12.07
C PRO A 402 10.58 20.43 12.07
N ALA A 403 9.89 21.50 11.71
CA ALA A 403 8.49 21.40 11.28
C ALA A 403 8.40 20.62 9.95
N GLY A 404 7.30 19.91 9.73
CA GLY A 404 7.12 18.99 8.61
C GLY A 404 7.41 17.54 9.00
N ALA A 405 7.83 16.74 8.02
CA ALA A 405 8.19 15.34 8.23
C ALA A 405 9.72 15.17 8.22
N SER A 406 10.28 14.46 9.20
CA SER A 406 11.72 14.15 9.27
C SER A 406 11.98 12.80 9.92
N ALA A 407 12.94 12.03 9.40
CA ALA A 407 13.34 10.75 9.96
C ALA A 407 14.66 10.83 10.75
N LYS A 408 14.81 9.98 11.76
CA LYS A 408 16.04 9.79 12.53
C LYS A 408 16.23 8.32 12.88
N GLU A 409 17.48 7.86 12.75
CA GLU A 409 17.94 6.56 13.24
C GLU A 409 18.66 6.75 14.58
N ILE A 410 18.34 5.90 15.55
CA ILE A 410 18.88 5.89 16.92
C ILE A 410 19.45 4.48 17.22
N PRO A 411 20.64 4.35 17.83
CA PRO A 411 21.20 3.02 18.14
C PRO A 411 20.30 2.20 19.06
N MET A 412 20.09 0.93 18.72
CA MET A 412 19.23 0.01 19.48
C MET A 412 19.84 -0.35 20.84
N GLY A 413 19.09 -0.08 21.91
CA GLY A 413 19.33 -0.59 23.26
C GLY A 413 18.28 -1.64 23.66
N VAL A 414 18.72 -2.74 24.26
CA VAL A 414 17.86 -3.79 24.82
C VAL A 414 17.06 -3.25 26.01
N GLY A 415 15.76 -3.52 26.06
CA GLY A 415 14.81 -3.10 27.08
C GLY A 415 13.69 -2.22 26.53
N SER A 416 13.11 -1.39 27.40
CA SER A 416 12.03 -0.46 27.07
C SER A 416 12.44 0.61 26.06
N GLN A 417 11.51 0.99 25.19
CA GLN A 417 11.66 2.04 24.19
C GLN A 417 10.61 3.13 24.45
N SER A 418 11.03 4.37 24.67
CA SER A 418 10.09 5.49 24.91
C SER A 418 10.51 6.77 24.21
N PHE A 419 9.51 7.60 23.88
CA PHE A 419 9.62 8.69 22.94
C PHE A 419 8.93 9.93 23.53
N ALA A 420 9.49 11.11 23.28
CA ALA A 420 8.88 12.37 23.68
C ALA A 420 9.22 13.51 22.72
N VAL A 421 8.27 14.45 22.57
CA VAL A 421 8.51 15.78 21.98
C VAL A 421 8.58 16.79 23.11
N VAL A 422 9.65 17.58 23.14
CA VAL A 422 9.92 18.59 24.17
C VAL A 422 10.04 19.96 23.52
N ARG A 423 9.32 20.94 24.07
CA ARG A 423 9.44 22.37 23.73
C ARG A 423 9.50 23.19 25.00
N ASP A 424 10.41 24.16 25.05
CA ASP A 424 10.62 25.04 26.21
C ASP A 424 10.81 24.29 27.56
N GLY A 425 11.41 23.08 27.48
CA GLY A 425 11.61 22.19 28.64
C GLY A 425 10.36 21.43 29.10
N GLN A 426 9.23 21.54 28.40
CA GLN A 426 7.99 20.82 28.66
C GLN A 426 7.76 19.71 27.65
N THR A 427 7.38 18.53 28.11
CA THR A 427 6.95 17.42 27.25
C THR A 427 5.55 17.69 26.71
N THR A 428 5.42 17.89 25.39
CA THR A 428 4.13 18.14 24.72
C THR A 428 3.49 16.88 24.16
N LEU A 429 4.27 15.83 23.94
CA LEU A 429 3.84 14.52 23.48
C LEU A 429 4.79 13.47 24.06
N SER A 430 4.29 12.31 24.48
CA SER A 430 5.12 11.17 24.83
C SER A 430 4.39 9.83 24.73
N GLY A 431 5.15 8.75 24.71
CA GLY A 431 4.65 7.39 24.85
C GLY A 431 5.78 6.38 25.03
N THR A 432 5.41 5.17 25.43
CA THR A 432 6.31 4.03 25.59
C THR A 432 5.76 2.91 24.72
N SER A 433 6.63 2.25 23.97
CA SER A 433 6.22 1.13 23.13
C SER A 433 5.79 -0.08 23.97
N LEU A 434 4.84 -0.86 23.42
CA LEU A 434 4.28 -2.03 24.10
C LEU A 434 5.20 -3.26 24.08
N LYS A 435 6.20 -3.29 23.19
CA LYS A 435 7.11 -4.42 22.99
C LYS A 435 8.54 -4.01 23.32
N GLU A 436 9.12 -4.56 24.38
CA GLU A 436 10.52 -4.31 24.69
C GLU A 436 11.44 -5.00 23.67
N ILE A 437 12.63 -4.45 23.44
CA ILE A 437 13.67 -5.09 22.64
C ILE A 437 14.37 -6.09 23.55
N ILE A 438 14.38 -7.38 23.19
CA ILE A 438 14.96 -8.44 24.00
C ILE A 438 16.31 -8.91 23.44
N ASN A 439 17.17 -9.44 24.33
CA ASN A 439 18.40 -10.12 23.93
C ASN A 439 18.16 -11.64 23.86
N GLY A 440 17.38 -12.06 22.87
CA GLY A 440 16.94 -13.45 22.69
C GLY A 440 15.72 -13.53 21.77
N CYS A 441 15.06 -14.69 21.76
CA CYS A 441 13.96 -14.99 20.83
C CYS A 441 12.77 -15.57 21.61
N SER A 442 11.55 -15.18 21.25
CA SER A 442 10.30 -15.75 21.80
C SER A 442 9.69 -16.85 20.91
N GLY A 443 10.39 -17.22 19.84
CA GLY A 443 9.93 -18.12 18.77
C GLY A 443 11.04 -18.33 17.73
N PRO A 444 10.73 -18.46 16.43
CA PRO A 444 11.74 -18.51 15.37
C PRO A 444 12.50 -17.18 15.23
N PHE A 445 13.49 -17.11 14.32
CA PHE A 445 14.26 -15.91 14.09
C PHE A 445 13.38 -14.79 13.52
N GLN A 446 13.21 -13.74 14.32
CA GLN A 446 12.25 -12.67 14.05
C GLN A 446 12.94 -11.44 13.47
N GLN A 447 12.67 -11.12 12.19
CA GLN A 447 13.10 -9.86 11.60
C GLN A 447 11.97 -8.94 11.13
N ASP A 448 10.69 -9.30 11.33
CA ASP A 448 9.62 -8.32 11.12
C ASP A 448 9.76 -7.13 12.10
N SER A 449 9.23 -5.97 11.71
CA SER A 449 9.26 -4.75 12.54
C SER A 449 8.01 -4.63 13.40
N THR A 450 8.13 -4.12 14.62
CA THR A 450 6.96 -3.56 15.31
C THR A 450 6.97 -2.06 15.09
N ILE A 451 5.85 -1.50 14.60
CA ILE A 451 5.68 -0.06 14.40
C ILE A 451 4.48 0.43 15.21
N SER A 452 4.60 1.64 15.76
CA SER A 452 3.48 2.30 16.44
C SER A 452 3.69 3.81 16.44
N SER A 453 2.72 4.54 16.99
CA SER A 453 2.74 6.01 17.01
C SER A 453 2.31 6.61 18.34
N CYS A 454 2.90 7.77 18.66
CA CYS A 454 2.47 8.65 19.75
C CYS A 454 1.74 9.85 19.15
N LYS A 455 0.50 10.10 19.58
CA LYS A 455 -0.34 11.20 19.08
C LYS A 455 -0.80 12.12 20.21
N MET A 456 -0.99 13.41 19.93
CA MET A 456 -1.63 14.28 20.90
C MET A 456 -3.08 13.83 21.18
N GLY A 457 -3.39 13.59 22.45
CA GLY A 457 -4.73 13.18 22.90
C GLY A 457 -5.00 11.67 22.89
N SER A 458 -4.07 10.83 22.43
CA SER A 458 -4.16 9.39 22.68
C SER A 458 -3.82 9.09 24.14
N LEU A 459 -4.64 8.29 24.81
CA LEU A 459 -4.25 7.61 26.05
C LEU A 459 -3.01 6.72 25.76
N PRO A 460 -2.17 6.39 26.76
CA PRO A 460 -1.08 5.43 26.58
C PRO A 460 -1.61 4.15 25.93
N LEU A 461 -0.85 3.62 24.97
CA LEU A 461 -1.25 2.49 24.11
C LEU A 461 -1.87 1.37 24.96
N ASN A 462 -3.12 1.03 24.67
CA ASN A 462 -3.89 0.10 25.47
C ASN A 462 -3.56 -1.34 25.04
N LYS A 463 -3.35 -2.27 25.99
CA LYS A 463 -2.93 -3.65 25.67
C LYS A 463 -3.92 -4.41 24.77
N ASP A 464 -5.20 -4.02 24.84
CA ASP A 464 -6.31 -4.73 24.19
C ASP A 464 -6.35 -4.56 22.65
N SER A 465 -5.49 -3.72 22.06
CA SER A 465 -5.38 -3.58 20.60
C SER A 465 -4.32 -4.48 19.96
N VAL A 466 -3.60 -5.30 20.74
CA VAL A 466 -2.43 -6.07 20.26
C VAL A 466 -2.73 -7.54 20.01
N THR A 467 -3.66 -8.16 20.75
CA THR A 467 -3.99 -9.59 20.59
C THR A 467 -4.88 -9.83 19.36
N SER A 468 -4.33 -9.62 18.17
CA SER A 468 -4.88 -10.10 16.91
C SER A 468 -4.26 -11.47 16.59
N HIS A 469 -4.97 -12.55 16.94
CA HIS A 469 -4.57 -13.89 16.55
C HIS A 469 -5.02 -14.19 15.13
N VAL A 470 -4.10 -14.64 14.29
CA VAL A 470 -4.44 -15.26 12.99
C VAL A 470 -5.36 -16.44 13.24
N SER A 471 -6.49 -16.51 12.51
CA SER A 471 -7.41 -17.64 12.64
C SER A 471 -6.90 -18.83 11.84
N PRO A 472 -6.80 -20.04 12.44
CA PRO A 472 -6.41 -21.23 11.69
C PRO A 472 -7.44 -21.52 10.60
N ALA A 473 -6.96 -21.91 9.41
CA ALA A 473 -7.84 -22.31 8.32
C ALA A 473 -8.71 -23.52 8.74
N PRO A 474 -10.02 -23.54 8.42
CA PRO A 474 -10.81 -24.75 8.54
C PRO A 474 -10.28 -25.82 7.58
N HIS A 475 -10.05 -27.03 8.10
CA HIS A 475 -9.56 -28.20 7.35
C HIS A 475 -10.54 -28.71 6.29
#